data_AF-A0A6H9LNW7-F1
#
_entry.id   AF-A0A6H9LNW7-F1
#
_cell.length_a   1.000
_cell.length_b   1.000
_cell.length_c   1.000
_cell.angle_alpha   90.00
_cell.angle_beta   90.00
_cell.angle_gamma   90.00
#
_symmetry.space_group_name_H-M   'P 1'
#
loop_
_entity.id
_entity.type
_entity.pdbx_description
1 polymer ?
#
loop_
_entity_poly.entity_id
_entity_poly.type
_entity_poly.pdbx_seq_one_letter_code
_entity_poly.pdbx_strand_id
1 'polypeptide(L)'
;MKMKESRIQRLYTCPCCGFPTLEERIVWDICSLCWWEDDGQDDNDADDVRGGPNYSYSLTVARDNFDKHFLMYNLNPDENEAVINSHFKKLEKKKEIIELLFQFMEGKGSSSTKPVKRWKEIKYLLDNFR
;
A
#
# COMPACT_ATOMS: atom_id res chain seq x y z
N MET A 1 37.69 3.55 -8.08
CA MET A 1 36.53 2.87 -8.68
C MET A 1 36.08 1.76 -7.73
N LYS A 2 34.88 1.84 -7.14
CA LYS A 2 34.27 0.74 -6.38
C LYS A 2 32.85 0.55 -6.94
N MET A 3 32.68 -0.42 -7.82
CA MET A 3 31.36 -0.96 -8.15
C MET A 3 31.06 -2.08 -7.15
N LYS A 4 29.94 -2.03 -6.42
CA LYS A 4 29.22 -3.22 -5.94
C LYS A 4 27.73 -2.93 -5.85
N GLU A 5 26.94 -3.71 -6.58
CA GLU A 5 25.49 -3.73 -6.63
C GLU A 5 24.86 -3.93 -5.25
N SER A 6 23.81 -3.16 -4.94
CA SER A 6 22.58 -3.55 -4.21
C SER A 6 21.96 -2.32 -3.55
N ARG A 7 21.00 -1.67 -4.19
CA ARG A 7 19.99 -0.90 -3.45
C ARG A 7 18.64 -1.26 -4.04
N ILE A 8 18.08 -2.38 -3.57
CA ILE A 8 16.64 -2.38 -3.37
C ILE A 8 16.43 -1.17 -2.44
N GLN A 9 15.75 -0.14 -2.93
CA GLN A 9 15.44 1.05 -2.13
C GLN A 9 14.78 0.56 -0.85
N ARG A 10 15.32 0.93 0.31
CA ARG A 10 14.77 0.49 1.59
C ARG A 10 13.51 1.30 1.82
N LEU A 11 12.37 0.68 1.56
CA LEU A 11 11.05 1.28 1.74
C LEU A 11 10.60 1.09 3.17
N TYR A 12 9.71 1.98 3.58
CA TYR A 12 9.06 1.92 4.87
C TYR A 12 7.67 1.29 4.73
N THR A 13 7.28 0.56 5.77
CA THR A 13 5.95 -0.01 5.88
C THR A 13 4.94 1.10 6.12
N CYS A 14 3.87 1.11 5.33
CA CYS A 14 2.73 1.97 5.61
C CYS A 14 2.06 1.54 6.93
N PRO A 15 1.74 2.48 7.84
CA PRO A 15 1.14 2.15 9.13
C PRO A 15 -0.26 1.54 9.00
N CYS A 16 -0.97 1.83 7.90
CA CYS A 16 -2.30 1.27 7.62
C CYS A 16 -2.21 -0.17 7.08
N CYS A 17 -1.52 -0.40 5.95
CA CYS A 17 -1.57 -1.71 5.29
C CYS A 17 -0.41 -2.66 5.61
N GLY A 18 0.63 -2.18 6.30
CA GLY A 18 1.80 -2.98 6.66
C GLY A 18 2.78 -3.29 5.50
N PHE A 19 2.45 -2.95 4.25
CA PHE A 19 3.31 -3.21 3.10
C PHE A 19 4.39 -2.12 2.90
N PRO A 20 5.60 -2.49 2.43
CA PRO A 20 6.71 -1.57 2.18
C PRO A 20 6.44 -0.74 0.93
N THR A 21 5.71 0.35 1.09
CA THR A 21 5.14 1.15 -0.01
C THR A 21 5.56 2.62 0.04
N LEU A 22 6.14 3.07 1.15
CA LEU A 22 6.55 4.45 1.37
C LEU A 22 8.06 4.60 1.12
N GLU A 23 8.47 5.66 0.43
CA GLU A 23 9.89 5.98 0.25
C GLU A 23 10.52 6.58 1.51
N GLU A 24 9.73 7.32 2.28
CA GLU A 24 10.11 7.98 3.53
C GLU A 24 8.91 7.98 4.50
N ARG A 25 9.16 8.16 5.79
CA ARG A 25 8.11 8.28 6.82
C ARG A 25 7.88 9.72 7.23
N ILE A 26 6.64 10.06 7.59
CA ILE A 26 6.23 11.36 8.16
C ILE A 26 6.49 12.53 7.19
N VAL A 27 6.29 12.27 5.90
CA VAL A 27 6.46 13.29 4.83
C VAL A 27 5.18 13.51 4.03
N TRP A 28 4.03 13.11 4.58
CA TRP A 28 2.72 13.28 3.93
C TRP A 28 2.62 12.52 2.60
N ASP A 29 3.41 11.45 2.45
CA ASP A 29 3.33 10.59 1.28
C ASP A 29 2.09 9.70 1.37
N ILE A 30 1.46 9.44 0.22
CA ILE A 30 0.23 8.63 0.15
C ILE A 30 0.63 7.22 -0.29
N CYS A 31 0.30 6.23 0.54
CA CYS A 31 0.52 4.83 0.22
C CYS A 31 -0.18 4.46 -1.09
N SER A 32 0.59 4.12 -2.13
CA SER A 32 0.06 3.73 -3.44
C SER A 32 -0.80 2.46 -3.40
N LEU A 33 -0.64 1.64 -2.36
CA LEU A 33 -1.50 0.50 -2.10
C LEU A 33 -2.80 0.92 -1.41
N CYS A 34 -2.81 1.28 -0.13
CA CYS A 34 -4.06 1.47 0.64
C CYS A 34 -4.66 2.87 0.60
N TRP A 35 -3.88 3.86 0.15
CA TRP A 35 -4.21 5.29 0.03
C TRP A 35 -4.23 6.08 1.33
N TRP A 36 -3.71 5.51 2.41
CA TRP A 36 -3.40 6.24 3.65
C TRP A 36 -2.27 7.24 3.43
N GLU A 37 -2.46 8.49 3.86
CA GLU A 37 -1.39 9.49 3.96
C GLU A 37 -0.59 9.27 5.25
N ASP A 38 0.73 9.16 5.13
CA ASP A 38 1.63 9.06 6.27
C ASP A 38 1.87 10.44 6.90
N ASP A 39 0.88 10.88 7.68
CA ASP A 39 0.89 12.08 8.52
C ASP A 39 1.65 11.90 9.86
N GLY A 40 2.32 10.75 10.01
CA GLY A 40 3.05 10.36 11.22
C GLY A 40 2.20 9.69 12.31
N GLN A 41 0.92 9.41 12.05
CA GLN A 41 0.08 8.59 12.93
C GLN A 41 0.58 7.13 12.94
N ASP A 42 0.57 6.51 14.12
CA ASP A 42 1.03 5.13 14.34
C ASP A 42 0.26 4.51 15.53
N ASP A 43 0.74 3.39 16.09
CA ASP A 43 0.00 2.61 17.09
C ASP A 43 -0.44 3.39 18.35
N ASN A 44 0.36 4.36 18.80
CA ASN A 44 0.08 5.09 20.05
C ASN A 44 -1.11 6.06 19.94
N ASP A 45 -1.44 6.47 18.71
CA ASP A 45 -2.49 7.44 18.42
C ASP A 45 -3.44 6.91 17.34
N ALA A 46 -3.50 5.59 17.13
CA ALA A 46 -4.20 4.97 16.01
C ALA A 46 -5.71 5.23 15.97
N ASP A 47 -6.32 5.52 17.12
CA ASP A 47 -7.76 5.80 17.24
C ASP A 47 -8.11 7.27 16.98
N ASP A 48 -7.12 8.16 16.92
CA ASP A 48 -7.35 9.58 16.67
C ASP A 48 -7.79 9.82 15.23
N VAL A 49 -8.72 10.77 15.03
CA VAL A 49 -9.10 11.25 13.70
C VAL A 49 -8.40 12.59 13.44
N ARG A 50 -7.45 12.60 12.51
CA ARG A 50 -6.62 13.77 12.21
C ARG A 50 -7.15 14.65 11.08
N GLY A 51 -8.10 14.16 10.28
CA GLY A 51 -8.62 14.93 9.15
C GLY A 51 -7.73 14.83 7.92
N GLY A 52 -7.71 15.91 7.14
CA GLY A 52 -6.86 16.02 5.96
C GLY A 52 -7.19 15.00 4.87
N PRO A 53 -6.19 14.52 4.11
CA PRO A 53 -6.33 13.43 3.15
C PRO A 53 -6.81 12.10 3.73
N ASN A 54 -6.68 11.89 5.05
CA ASN A 54 -7.22 10.75 5.77
C ASN A 54 -8.71 10.94 6.17
N TYR A 55 -9.32 12.08 5.86
CA TYR A 55 -10.74 12.40 6.09
C TYR A 55 -11.18 12.12 7.53
N SER A 56 -12.31 11.44 7.72
CA SER A 56 -12.87 11.09 9.03
C SER A 56 -12.38 9.72 9.53
N TYR A 57 -11.33 9.16 8.93
CA TYR A 57 -10.81 7.85 9.30
C TYR A 57 -9.70 8.01 10.33
N SER A 58 -9.77 7.19 11.39
CA SER A 58 -8.60 6.91 12.22
C SER A 58 -7.77 5.80 11.58
N LEU A 59 -6.51 5.66 11.99
CA LEU A 59 -5.65 4.59 11.52
C LEU A 59 -6.22 3.20 11.84
N THR A 60 -6.87 3.04 13.00
CA THR A 60 -7.59 1.80 13.37
C THR A 60 -8.67 1.45 12.35
N VAL A 61 -9.53 2.42 11.99
CA VAL A 61 -10.60 2.17 11.00
C VAL A 61 -10.00 1.90 9.61
N ALA A 62 -8.93 2.61 9.24
CA ALA A 62 -8.26 2.39 7.97
C ALA A 62 -7.64 0.98 7.87
N ARG A 63 -7.05 0.46 8.95
CA ARG A 63 -6.56 -0.92 9.05
C ARG A 63 -7.70 -1.94 8.86
N ASP A 64 -8.79 -1.76 9.60
CA ASP A 64 -9.99 -2.60 9.48
C ASP A 64 -10.57 -2.60 8.06
N ASN A 65 -10.58 -1.43 7.41
CA ASN A 65 -11.04 -1.30 6.03
C ASN A 65 -10.10 -1.98 5.05
N PHE A 66 -8.78 -1.86 5.26
CA PHE A 66 -7.80 -2.52 4.43
C PHE A 66 -7.95 -4.04 4.51
N ASP A 67 -8.18 -4.60 5.70
CA ASP A 67 -8.38 -6.04 5.87
C ASP A 67 -9.62 -6.56 5.13
N LYS A 68 -10.69 -5.74 5.04
CA LYS A 68 -11.95 -6.11 4.38
C LYS A 68 -11.94 -5.84 2.88
N HIS A 69 -11.29 -4.76 2.46
CA HIS A 69 -11.49 -4.13 1.16
C HIS A 69 -10.19 -3.75 0.46
N PHE A 70 -9.03 -4.05 1.04
CA PHE A 70 -7.72 -3.66 0.53
C PHE A 70 -7.55 -2.15 0.32
N LEU A 71 -8.40 -1.31 0.88
CA LEU A 71 -8.43 0.16 0.76
C LEU A 71 -8.65 0.75 2.15
N MET A 72 -8.16 1.95 2.42
CA MET A 72 -8.40 2.60 3.73
C MET A 72 -9.85 3.07 3.93
N TYR A 73 -10.62 3.19 2.84
CA TYR A 73 -11.98 3.71 2.85
C TYR A 73 -13.03 2.62 3.10
N ASN A 74 -14.16 3.02 3.67
CA ASN A 74 -15.37 2.20 3.61
C ASN A 74 -15.85 2.10 2.16
N LEU A 75 -16.33 0.91 1.76
CA LEU A 75 -17.16 0.81 0.56
C LEU A 75 -18.55 1.32 0.89
N ASN A 76 -19.09 2.24 0.09
CA ASN A 76 -20.42 2.79 0.35
C ASN A 76 -21.48 1.75 -0.06
N PRO A 77 -22.35 1.30 0.87
CA PRO A 77 -23.37 0.30 0.57
C PRO A 77 -24.46 0.81 -0.38
N ASP A 78 -24.61 2.13 -0.53
CA ASP A 78 -25.61 2.75 -1.40
C ASP A 78 -25.08 2.98 -2.84
N GLU A 79 -23.89 2.46 -3.16
CA GLU A 79 -23.37 2.50 -4.52
C GLU A 79 -24.20 1.65 -5.48
N ASN A 80 -24.38 2.15 -6.70
CA ASN A 80 -25.07 1.36 -7.73
C ASN A 80 -24.22 0.17 -8.19
N GLU A 81 -24.88 -0.83 -8.79
CA GLU A 81 -24.25 -2.08 -9.24
C GLU A 81 -23.05 -1.86 -10.19
N ALA A 82 -23.10 -0.84 -11.06
CA ALA A 82 -22.01 -0.55 -11.99
C ALA A 82 -20.75 -0.03 -11.24
N VAL A 83 -20.95 0.79 -10.21
CA VAL A 83 -19.85 1.28 -9.35
C VAL A 83 -19.28 0.12 -8.53
N ILE A 84 -20.14 -0.71 -7.93
CA ILE A 84 -19.74 -1.91 -7.20
C ILE A 84 -18.90 -2.85 -8.08
N ASN A 85 -19.34 -3.14 -9.31
CA ASN A 85 -18.62 -4.00 -10.25
C ASN A 85 -17.25 -3.39 -10.66
N SER A 86 -17.18 -2.07 -10.83
CA SER A 86 -15.93 -1.36 -11.07
C SER A 86 -14.97 -1.50 -9.87
N HIS A 87 -15.48 -1.36 -8.65
CA HIS A 87 -14.71 -1.58 -7.43
C HIS A 87 -14.19 -3.02 -7.35
N PHE A 88 -15.02 -4.03 -7.57
CA PHE A 88 -14.56 -5.42 -7.58
C PHE A 88 -13.44 -5.67 -8.60
N LYS A 89 -13.54 -5.14 -9.81
CA LYS A 89 -12.48 -5.26 -10.82
C LYS A 89 -11.18 -4.58 -10.39
N LYS A 90 -11.26 -3.45 -9.70
CA LYS A 90 -10.08 -2.82 -9.08
C LYS A 90 -9.52 -3.73 -7.97
N LEU A 91 -10.36 -4.29 -7.11
CA LEU A 91 -9.92 -5.19 -6.02
C LEU A 91 -9.21 -6.44 -6.55
N GLU A 92 -9.67 -7.05 -7.65
CA GLU A 92 -8.99 -8.20 -8.26
C GLU A 92 -7.55 -7.88 -8.66
N LYS A 93 -7.35 -6.78 -9.39
CA LYS A 93 -6.01 -6.29 -9.73
C LYS A 93 -5.16 -5.99 -8.50
N LYS A 94 -5.78 -5.47 -7.44
CA LYS A 94 -5.09 -5.18 -6.18
C LYS A 94 -4.59 -6.43 -5.48
N LYS A 95 -5.38 -7.51 -5.51
CA LYS A 95 -4.99 -8.83 -5.00
C LYS A 95 -3.75 -9.36 -5.72
N GLU A 96 -3.67 -9.18 -7.04
CA GLU A 96 -2.47 -9.55 -7.81
C GLU A 96 -1.23 -8.78 -7.33
N ILE A 97 -1.34 -7.46 -7.12
CA ILE A 97 -0.22 -6.64 -6.61
C ILE A 97 0.19 -7.09 -5.20
N ILE A 98 -0.78 -7.36 -4.32
CA ILE A 98 -0.54 -7.83 -2.95
C ILE A 98 0.18 -9.18 -2.94
N GLU A 99 -0.22 -10.11 -3.80
CA GLU A 99 0.45 -11.40 -3.95
C GLU A 99 1.91 -11.22 -4.41
N LEU A 100 2.16 -10.31 -5.36
CA LEU A 100 3.53 -9.97 -5.78
C LEU A 100 4.36 -9.37 -4.64
N LEU A 101 3.76 -8.52 -3.80
CA LEU A 101 4.39 -7.94 -2.62
C LEU A 101 4.74 -9.02 -1.58
N PHE A 102 3.83 -9.96 -1.30
CA PHE A 102 4.12 -11.08 -0.40
C PHE A 102 5.28 -11.93 -0.89
N GLN A 103 5.25 -12.33 -2.16
CA GLN A 103 6.35 -13.11 -2.77
C GLN A 103 7.68 -12.37 -2.71
N PHE A 104 7.66 -11.05 -2.93
CA PHE A 104 8.83 -10.19 -2.80
C PHE A 104 9.36 -10.15 -1.37
N MET A 105 8.49 -10.02 -0.37
CA MET A 105 8.85 -9.99 1.05
C MET A 105 9.38 -11.34 1.56
N GLU A 106 8.82 -12.46 1.10
CA GLU A 106 9.27 -13.81 1.49
C GLU A 106 10.58 -14.23 0.81
N GLY A 107 11.12 -13.43 -0.12
CA GLY A 107 12.33 -13.76 -0.88
C GLY A 107 12.17 -14.94 -1.84
N LYS A 108 10.94 -15.40 -2.08
CA LYS A 108 10.65 -16.52 -2.99
C LYS A 108 10.95 -16.08 -4.43
N GLY A 109 11.99 -16.66 -5.04
CA GLY A 109 12.37 -16.45 -6.44
C GLY A 109 13.72 -15.76 -6.72
N SER A 110 14.58 -15.58 -5.72
CA SER A 110 15.84 -14.81 -5.87
C SER A 110 17.08 -15.67 -6.20
N SER A 111 17.54 -15.60 -7.46
CA SER A 111 18.98 -15.51 -7.74
C SER A 111 19.42 -14.04 -7.61
N SER A 112 20.71 -13.79 -7.36
CA SER A 112 21.31 -12.51 -6.96
C SER A 112 21.01 -11.26 -7.82
N THR A 113 20.42 -11.40 -9.02
CA THR A 113 20.14 -10.30 -9.97
C THR A 113 18.65 -9.97 -10.16
N LYS A 114 17.72 -10.78 -9.61
CA LYS A 114 16.27 -10.66 -9.86
C LYS A 114 15.48 -9.67 -8.96
N PRO A 115 15.87 -9.38 -7.70
CA PRO A 115 15.02 -8.59 -6.80
C PRO A 115 14.71 -7.16 -7.27
N VAL A 116 15.70 -6.45 -7.82
CA VAL A 116 15.55 -5.05 -8.26
C VAL A 116 14.58 -4.94 -9.45
N LYS A 117 14.64 -5.89 -10.39
CA LYS A 117 13.73 -5.91 -11.55
C LYS A 117 12.29 -6.15 -11.12
N ARG A 118 12.08 -7.09 -10.18
CA ARG A 118 10.75 -7.40 -9.65
C ARG A 118 10.15 -6.24 -8.86
N TRP A 119 10.96 -5.53 -8.07
CA TRP A 119 10.50 -4.33 -7.39
C TRP A 119 10.06 -3.23 -8.37
N LYS A 120 10.81 -3.00 -9.46
CA LYS A 120 10.43 -2.01 -10.49
C LYS A 120 9.08 -2.34 -11.13
N GLU A 121 8.79 -3.63 -11.35
CA GLU A 121 7.50 -4.08 -11.87
C GLU A 121 6.37 -3.84 -10.86
N ILE A 122 6.56 -4.22 -9.60
CA ILE A 122 5.58 -3.98 -8.52
C ILE A 122 5.30 -2.49 -8.37
N LYS A 123 6.36 -1.66 -8.34
CA LYS A 123 6.24 -0.21 -8.24
C LYS A 123 5.49 0.40 -9.43
N TYR A 124 5.79 -0.05 -10.66
CA TYR A 124 5.04 0.37 -11.84
C TYR A 124 3.55 0.05 -11.70
N LEU A 125 3.19 -1.15 -11.21
CA LEU A 125 1.79 -1.51 -10.99
C LEU A 125 1.14 -0.63 -9.92
N LEU A 126 1.81 -0.42 -8.79
CA LEU A 126 1.33 0.44 -7.70
C LEU A 126 1.07 1.88 -8.17
N ASP A 127 2.03 2.47 -8.89
CA ASP A 127 1.96 3.87 -9.35
C ASP A 127 0.86 4.07 -10.41
N ASN A 128 0.50 3.02 -11.16
CA ASN A 128 -0.54 3.06 -12.21
C ASN A 128 -1.90 2.51 -11.74
N PHE A 129 -2.05 2.19 -10.46
CA PHE A 129 -3.29 1.64 -9.89
C PHE A 129 -4.26 2.72 -9.34
N ARG A 130 -3.99 4.01 -9.58
CA ARG A 130 -4.80 5.13 -9.09
C ARG A 130 -6.16 5.24 -9.80
#